data_AF-A0A4D8QA82-F1
#
_entry.id   AF-A0A4D8QA82-F1
#
_cell.length_a   1.000
_cell.length_b   1.000
_cell.length_c   1.000
_cell.angle_alpha   90.00
_cell.angle_beta   90.00
_cell.angle_gamma   90.00
#
_symmetry.space_group_name_H-M   'P 1'
#
loop_
_entity.id
_entity.type
_entity.pdbx_description
1 polymer ?
#
loop_
_entity_poly.entity_id
_entity_poly.type
_entity_poly.pdbx_seq_one_letter_code
_entity_poly.pdbx_strand_id
1 'polypeptide(L)'
;MDDAMGRPSAILPAPTTTLTVVLSPGQAKTAPVPAGARVVLFSASAPFWARVGEAATVPTADVLDGSGPEANPVARALEGASLIGLAAASACAVSLSFYR
;
A
#
# COMPACT_ATOMS: atom_id res chain seq x y z
N MET A 1 -15.71 -12.24 -1.20
CA MET A 1 -15.60 -13.53 -0.50
C MET A 1 -16.97 -13.82 0.07
N ASP A 2 -17.47 -15.04 -0.03
CA ASP A 2 -18.80 -15.36 0.48
C ASP A 2 -18.78 -15.59 2.01
N ASP A 3 -19.88 -15.25 2.68
CA ASP A 3 -20.11 -15.50 4.10
C ASP A 3 -20.36 -16.99 4.37
N ALA A 4 -20.60 -17.34 5.64
CA ALA A 4 -20.90 -18.71 6.04
C ALA A 4 -22.15 -19.32 5.36
N MET A 5 -22.97 -18.50 4.71
CA MET A 5 -24.17 -18.88 3.98
C MET A 5 -24.00 -18.80 2.46
N GLY A 6 -22.77 -18.63 1.96
CA GLY A 6 -22.48 -18.56 0.53
C GLY A 6 -22.88 -17.23 -0.13
N ARG A 7 -23.05 -16.15 0.65
CA ARG A 7 -23.41 -14.83 0.12
C ARG A 7 -22.22 -13.90 0.07
N PRO A 8 -22.03 -13.09 -0.98
CA PRO A 8 -20.94 -12.14 -1.05
C PRO A 8 -20.91 -11.21 0.18
N SER A 9 -19.80 -11.25 0.91
CA SER A 9 -19.52 -10.40 2.06
C SER A 9 -18.63 -9.23 1.66
N ALA A 10 -18.94 -8.06 2.23
CA ALA A 10 -18.10 -6.87 2.16
C ALA A 10 -16.98 -6.86 3.22
N ILE A 11 -16.94 -7.85 4.11
CA ILE A 11 -15.96 -7.95 5.18
C ILE A 11 -14.76 -8.75 4.69
N LEU A 12 -13.56 -8.18 4.82
CA LEU A 12 -12.31 -8.89 4.56
C LEU A 12 -11.97 -9.81 5.75
N PRO A 13 -11.41 -11.02 5.51
CA PRO A 13 -10.88 -11.87 6.57
C PRO A 13 -9.69 -11.19 7.26
N ALA A 14 -9.11 -11.79 8.30
CA ALA A 14 -7.85 -11.29 8.87
C ALA A 14 -6.73 -11.28 7.80
N PRO A 15 -5.80 -10.30 7.84
CA PRO A 15 -4.70 -10.25 6.88
C PRO A 15 -3.82 -11.50 7.00
N THR A 16 -3.41 -12.02 5.85
CA THR A 16 -2.50 -13.17 5.76
C THR A 16 -1.06 -12.81 6.10
N THR A 17 -0.68 -11.55 5.87
CA THR A 17 0.66 -11.03 6.17
C THR A 17 0.54 -9.54 6.44
N THR A 18 1.19 -9.06 7.49
CA THR A 18 1.29 -7.63 7.76
C THR A 18 2.75 -7.22 7.80
N LEU A 19 3.11 -6.17 7.08
CA LEU A 19 4.43 -5.56 7.10
C LEU A 19 4.32 -4.15 7.71
N THR A 20 5.36 -3.71 8.40
CA THR A 20 5.47 -2.33 8.87
C THR A 20 6.77 -1.72 8.34
N VAL A 21 6.68 -0.55 7.72
CA VAL A 21 7.79 0.18 7.13
C VAL A 21 7.92 1.52 7.84
N VAL A 22 9.06 1.74 8.49
CA VAL A 22 9.41 3.06 9.06
C VAL A 22 10.05 3.90 7.96
N LEU A 23 9.46 5.06 7.66
CA LEU A 23 9.93 6.01 6.66
C LEU A 23 10.65 7.19 7.35
N SER A 24 11.70 7.66 6.69
CA SER A 24 12.37 8.92 7.01
C SER A 24 12.01 9.96 5.94
N PRO A 25 11.99 11.27 6.28
CA PRO A 25 11.63 12.32 5.34
C PRO A 25 12.44 12.24 4.03
N GLY A 26 11.74 12.22 2.89
CA GLY A 26 12.34 12.22 1.56
C GLY A 26 13.09 10.95 1.15
N GLN A 27 13.10 9.91 2.00
CA GLN A 27 13.79 8.65 1.74
C GLN A 27 12.78 7.58 1.35
N ALA A 28 12.67 7.34 0.04
CA ALA A 28 11.81 6.30 -0.49
C ALA A 28 12.27 4.89 -0.06
N LYS A 29 11.32 4.00 0.16
CA LYS A 29 11.56 2.58 0.44
C LYS A 29 10.64 1.72 -0.42
N THR A 30 11.01 0.47 -0.61
CA THR A 30 10.15 -0.56 -1.20
C THR A 30 9.88 -1.66 -0.19
N ALA A 31 8.67 -2.21 -0.24
CA ALA A 31 8.27 -3.41 0.50
C ALA A 31 7.89 -4.51 -0.49
N PRO A 32 8.33 -5.76 -0.28
CA PRO A 32 7.93 -6.87 -1.14
C PRO A 32 6.44 -7.20 -0.96
N VAL A 33 5.77 -7.53 -2.06
CA VAL A 33 4.42 -8.09 -2.04
C VAL A 33 4.53 -9.60 -1.76
N PRO A 34 3.91 -10.13 -0.69
CA PRO A 34 3.91 -11.56 -0.42
C PRO A 34 3.28 -12.36 -1.56
N ALA A 35 3.86 -13.53 -1.87
CA ALA A 35 3.35 -14.38 -2.94
C ALA A 35 1.87 -14.74 -2.73
N GLY A 36 1.08 -14.58 -3.80
CA GLY A 36 -0.35 -14.86 -3.82
C GLY A 36 -1.24 -13.76 -3.22
N ALA A 37 -0.68 -12.69 -2.67
CA ALA A 37 -1.47 -11.55 -2.23
C ALA A 37 -2.26 -10.94 -3.41
N ARG A 38 -3.50 -10.53 -3.14
CA ARG A 38 -4.44 -9.94 -4.11
C ARG A 38 -4.82 -8.52 -3.75
N VAL A 39 -4.90 -8.24 -2.45
CA VAL A 39 -5.28 -6.93 -1.93
C VAL A 39 -4.29 -6.51 -0.85
N VAL A 40 -4.00 -5.22 -0.80
CA VAL A 40 -3.27 -4.58 0.30
C VAL A 40 -4.14 -3.47 0.90
N LEU A 41 -4.19 -3.41 2.22
CA LEU A 41 -4.69 -2.26 2.98
C LEU A 41 -3.51 -1.52 3.60
N PHE A 42 -3.58 -0.19 3.55
CA PHE A 42 -2.58 0.68 4.14
C PHE A 42 -3.14 1.39 5.36
N SER A 43 -2.29 1.59 6.36
CA SER A 43 -2.51 2.55 7.43
C SER A 43 -1.17 3.19 7.80
N ALA A 44 -1.19 4.42 8.28
CA ALA A 44 0.04 5.13 8.60
C ALA A 44 -0.14 6.07 9.79
N SER A 45 0.96 6.35 10.48
CA SER A 45 0.99 7.32 11.59
C SER A 45 1.04 8.78 11.11
N ALA A 46 1.30 9.02 9.82
CA ALA A 46 1.32 10.35 9.20
C ALA A 46 1.11 10.21 7.66
N PRO A 47 0.89 11.33 6.93
CA PRO A 47 0.73 11.30 5.48
C PRO A 47 1.92 10.66 4.75
N PHE A 48 1.62 9.87 3.72
CA PHE A 48 2.61 9.20 2.88
C PHE A 48 2.09 9.06 1.44
N TRP A 49 3.01 8.70 0.55
CA TRP A 49 2.75 8.39 -0.85
C TRP A 49 3.11 6.94 -1.14
N ALA A 50 2.33 6.29 -1.99
CA ALA A 50 2.56 4.92 -2.41
C ALA A 50 2.52 4.77 -3.93
N ARG A 51 3.25 3.77 -4.43
CA ARG A 51 3.09 3.25 -5.79
C ARG A 51 3.10 1.73 -5.75
N VAL A 52 2.15 1.12 -6.44
CA VAL A 52 2.10 -0.33 -6.64
C VAL A 52 2.99 -0.68 -7.83
N GLY A 53 3.93 -1.61 -7.64
CA GLY A 53 4.83 -2.08 -8.71
C GLY A 53 6.11 -1.25 -8.93
N GLU A 54 6.19 -0.04 -8.40
CA GLU A 54 7.34 0.86 -8.57
C GLU A 54 7.71 1.56 -7.26
N ALA A 55 8.91 2.15 -7.20
CA ALA A 55 9.29 3.02 -6.10
C ALA A 55 8.42 4.29 -6.08
N ALA A 56 8.03 4.75 -4.90
CA ALA A 56 7.31 6.02 -4.73
C ALA A 56 8.29 7.17 -4.51
N THR A 57 7.82 8.38 -4.75
CA THR A 57 8.54 9.63 -4.46
C THR A 57 7.67 10.56 -3.64
N VAL A 58 8.28 11.54 -2.97
CA VAL A 58 7.54 12.70 -2.45
C VAL A 58 7.47 13.72 -3.59
N PRO A 59 6.28 14.08 -4.11
CA PRO A 59 6.18 15.10 -5.14
C PRO A 59 6.71 16.45 -4.65
N THR A 60 7.61 17.07 -5.41
CA THR A 60 8.14 18.42 -5.16
C THR A 60 7.67 19.46 -6.18
N ALA A 61 6.95 19.01 -7.20
CA ALA A 61 6.34 19.79 -8.27
C ALA A 61 5.08 19.07 -8.76
N ASP A 62 4.28 19.76 -9.58
CA ASP A 62 3.10 19.16 -10.20
C ASP A 62 3.48 18.01 -11.13
N VAL A 63 2.80 16.87 -10.98
CA VAL A 63 2.94 15.70 -11.84
C VAL A 63 1.60 15.47 -12.56
N LEU A 64 1.52 15.92 -13.82
CA LEU A 64 0.28 15.94 -14.60
C LEU A 64 0.27 14.92 -15.76
N ASP A 65 1.24 14.01 -15.79
CA ASP A 65 1.39 12.97 -16.83
C ASP A 65 0.78 11.61 -16.43
N GLY A 66 0.13 11.55 -15.28
CA GLY A 66 -0.48 10.32 -14.74
C GLY A 66 0.49 9.40 -13.99
N SER A 67 1.76 9.78 -13.83
CA SER A 67 2.77 9.00 -13.08
C SER A 67 2.86 9.34 -11.59
N GLY A 68 2.01 10.26 -11.12
CA GLY A 68 2.02 10.72 -9.73
C GLY A 68 1.80 9.57 -8.73
N PRO A 69 2.53 9.54 -7.61
CA PRO A 69 2.28 8.55 -6.57
C PRO A 69 0.99 8.88 -5.82
N GLU A 70 0.28 7.85 -5.36
CA GLU A 70 -0.99 8.03 -4.69
C GLU A 70 -0.79 8.49 -3.24
N ALA A 71 -1.47 9.57 -2.83
CA ALA A 71 -1.43 10.07 -1.46
C ALA A 71 -2.40 9.30 -0.56
N ASN A 72 -1.90 8.71 0.53
CA ASN A 72 -2.67 8.00 1.55
C ASN A 72 -3.71 6.99 0.98
N PRO A 73 -3.27 6.01 0.16
CA PRO A 73 -4.17 4.96 -0.29
C PRO A 73 -4.82 4.22 0.90
N VAL A 74 -6.01 3.66 0.69
CA VAL A 74 -6.68 2.80 1.68
C VAL A 74 -6.55 1.33 1.29
N ALA A 75 -7.37 0.84 0.36
CA ALA A 75 -7.33 -0.54 -0.13
C ALA A 75 -7.01 -0.54 -1.62
N ARG A 76 -6.06 -1.39 -2.06
CA ARG A 76 -5.71 -1.53 -3.48
C ARG A 76 -5.61 -2.99 -3.88
N ALA A 77 -6.10 -3.28 -5.09
CA ALA A 77 -5.77 -4.52 -5.77
C ALA A 77 -4.30 -4.46 -6.20
N LEU A 78 -3.61 -5.60 -6.08
CA LEU A 78 -2.17 -5.67 -6.36
C LEU A 78 -1.85 -5.98 -7.82
N GLU A 79 -2.81 -6.52 -8.58
CA GLU A 79 -2.69 -6.81 -10.02
C GLU A 79 -1.40 -7.57 -10.41
N GLY A 80 -0.86 -8.39 -9.51
CA GLY A 80 0.38 -9.15 -9.74
C GLY A 80 1.68 -8.39 -9.46
N ALA A 81 1.62 -7.16 -8.94
CA ALA A 81 2.79 -6.41 -8.50
C ALA A 81 3.60 -7.20 -7.46
N SER A 82 4.93 -7.11 -7.58
CA SER A 82 5.89 -7.78 -6.69
C SER A 82 6.39 -6.90 -5.55
N LEU A 83 6.13 -5.59 -5.63
CA LEU A 83 6.57 -4.61 -4.63
C LEU A 83 5.60 -3.44 -4.49
N ILE A 84 5.72 -2.74 -3.37
CA ILE A 84 5.06 -1.48 -3.07
C ILE A 84 6.13 -0.45 -2.75
N GLY A 85 6.20 0.63 -3.51
CA GLY A 85 6.99 1.80 -3.18
C GLY A 85 6.27 2.69 -2.18
N LEU A 86 7.02 3.25 -1.24
CA LEU A 86 6.54 4.12 -0.17
C LEU A 86 7.49 5.30 0.02
N ALA A 87 6.94 6.50 0.21
CA ALA A 87 7.71 7.70 0.55
C ALA A 87 6.89 8.63 1.44
N ALA A 88 7.55 9.45 2.26
CA ALA A 88 6.87 10.41 3.13
C ALA A 88 7.70 11.69 3.29
N ALA A 89 7.02 12.82 3.49
CA ALA A 89 7.66 14.12 3.72
C ALA A 89 8.08 14.30 5.20
N SER A 90 7.54 13.48 6.10
CA SER A 90 7.86 13.45 7.53
C SER A 90 8.15 12.01 7.98
N ALA A 91 8.80 11.86 9.14
CA ALA A 91 9.04 10.53 9.70
C ALA A 91 7.72 9.88 10.11
N CYS A 92 7.47 8.64 9.67
CA CYS A 92 6.24 7.92 9.98
C CYS A 92 6.44 6.40 9.91
N ALA A 93 5.46 5.66 10.42
CA ALA A 93 5.34 4.22 10.20
C ALA A 93 4.13 3.95 9.32
N VAL A 94 4.31 3.11 8.29
CA VAL A 94 3.25 2.62 7.40
C VAL A 94 3.08 1.13 7.60
N SER A 95 1.87 0.69 7.89
CA SER A 95 1.49 -0.71 7.96
C SER A 95 0.79 -1.14 6.66
N LEU A 96 1.22 -2.28 6.13
CA LEU A 96 0.70 -2.92 4.92
C LEU A 96 0.08 -4.25 5.32
N SER A 97 -1.22 -4.39 5.18
CA SER A 97 -1.95 -5.62 5.47
C SER A 97 -2.35 -6.30 4.17
N PHE A 98 -1.82 -7.49 3.91
CA PHE A 98 -2.01 -8.24 2.67
C PHE A 98 -3.04 -9.36 2.83
N TYR A 99 -3.95 -9.46 1.85
CA TYR A 99 -5.04 -10.43 1.77
C TYR A 99 -4.94 -11.23 0.49
N ARG A 100 -5.38 -12.49 0.55
CA ARG A 100 -5.46 -13.41 -0.60
C ARG A 100 -6.90 -13.57 -1.04
#